data_AF-A0A950QLZ8-F1
#
_entry.id   AF-A0A950QLZ8-F1
#
_cell.length_a   1.000
_cell.length_b   1.000
_cell.length_c   1.000
_cell.angle_alpha   90.00
_cell.angle_beta   90.00
_cell.angle_gamma   90.00
#
_symmetry.space_group_name_H-M   'P 1'
#
loop_
_entity.id
_entity.type
_entity.pdbx_description
1 polymer ?
#
loop_
_entity_poly.entity_id
_entity_poly.type
_entity_poly.pdbx_seq_one_letter_code
_entity_poly.pdbx_strand_id
1 'polypeptide(L)'
;PLGTFDHNRFLRIIDQAGFNEQSFIDYIRSTLARDQFIGAASAGLELPLGYARVFFNYLNEARAADYIIVPAAAAGTLPAPSDAALQEYLKAHPNHFSTPEYREVTFAWISPQDLAAEIKVTDAQLRQQYQAQITQYNIPEKRQLEQITFPDMATAEAARAKIGSGTSFSEIARQRGLNSSDIQIGELTKQDLGDRAAAVFALPKDGVTQPLKAPIGFALVHVVSITPGLNRSFEDVKADLRKQVSAQLAASKIADIANQYIDENSRGQPLSKAASKLGMHVGHVTAIDTRGNTPDGTKAQIPSDPELLAQMFKAEVGEEGDPFSAKSGTSFVLKVDGVRPPKLKPLDQVRLQAIAAFQKEQMARRLEQKAKELAEHASHRHSLTAVAATVGAKVESLSPLKRPRADAPNKGPLPPALLNKIFGVPAGTAVYGPTADSTSYIVALVTGVEHPPAVMVRDNLLRRFGGQIGQQAGQDLASGIEGAARAKAGVSINHETVDRMTGESS
;
A
#
# COMPACT_ATOMS: atom_id res chain seq x y z
N PRO A 1 -21.40 32.51 2.66
CA PRO A 1 -20.86 31.18 2.31
C PRO A 1 -20.79 30.87 0.80
N LEU A 2 -20.87 31.87 -0.09
CA LEU A 2 -20.55 31.72 -1.50
C LEU A 2 -19.50 32.78 -1.82
N GLY A 3 -18.24 32.38 -1.92
CA GLY A 3 -17.15 33.28 -2.29
C GLY A 3 -17.37 33.82 -3.70
N THR A 4 -16.97 35.07 -3.93
CA THR A 4 -16.98 35.68 -5.26
C THR A 4 -16.05 34.90 -6.19
N PHE A 5 -16.57 34.48 -7.35
CA PHE A 5 -15.80 33.80 -8.38
C PHE A 5 -14.69 34.72 -8.90
N ASP A 6 -13.45 34.27 -8.78
CA ASP A 6 -12.28 34.92 -9.38
C ASP A 6 -11.86 34.08 -10.59
N HIS A 7 -12.12 34.62 -11.78
CA HIS A 7 -11.82 33.96 -13.04
C HIS A 7 -10.32 33.68 -13.24
N ASN A 8 -9.43 34.60 -12.80
CA ASN A 8 -7.98 34.40 -12.91
C ASN A 8 -7.50 33.30 -11.97
N ARG A 9 -8.09 33.19 -10.79
CA ARG A 9 -7.82 32.07 -9.88
C ARG A 9 -8.34 30.76 -10.45
N PHE A 10 -9.53 30.74 -11.05
CA PHE A 10 -10.09 29.58 -11.72
C PHE A 10 -9.17 29.09 -12.86
N LEU A 11 -8.75 29.98 -13.77
CA LEU A 11 -7.85 29.65 -14.88
C LEU A 11 -6.53 29.03 -14.39
N ARG A 12 -5.91 29.61 -13.34
CA ARG A 12 -4.68 29.05 -12.75
C ARG A 12 -4.85 27.64 -12.18
N ILE A 13 -6.00 27.34 -11.58
CA ILE A 13 -6.26 26.02 -10.97
C ILE A 13 -6.45 24.96 -12.06
N ILE A 14 -7.24 25.26 -13.10
CA ILE A 14 -7.49 24.29 -14.17
C ILE A 14 -6.25 24.07 -15.05
N ASP A 15 -5.41 25.10 -15.23
CA ASP A 15 -4.15 25.01 -15.97
C ASP A 15 -3.14 24.10 -15.26
N GLN A 16 -3.06 24.18 -13.92
CA GLN A 16 -2.27 23.22 -13.12
C GLN A 16 -2.75 21.77 -13.27
N ALA A 17 -4.02 21.56 -13.61
CA ALA A 17 -4.60 20.26 -13.90
C ALA A 17 -4.55 19.90 -15.41
N GLY A 18 -3.88 20.72 -16.24
CA GLY A 18 -3.68 20.48 -17.68
C GLY A 18 -4.84 20.88 -18.58
N PHE A 19 -5.81 21.65 -18.08
CA PHE A 19 -6.96 22.12 -18.86
C PHE A 19 -6.84 23.61 -19.21
N ASN A 20 -7.26 23.97 -20.42
CA ASN A 20 -7.74 25.33 -20.70
C ASN A 20 -9.24 25.44 -20.39
N GLU A 21 -9.76 26.67 -20.29
CA GLU A 21 -11.16 26.91 -19.92
C GLU A 21 -12.17 26.15 -20.78
N GLN A 22 -12.01 26.17 -22.11
CA GLN A 22 -12.94 25.49 -23.01
C GLN A 22 -12.90 23.97 -22.80
N SER A 23 -11.71 23.39 -22.70
CA SER A 23 -11.53 21.95 -22.42
C SER A 23 -12.07 21.54 -21.06
N PHE A 24 -11.99 22.42 -20.06
CA PHE A 24 -12.58 22.19 -18.75
C PHE A 24 -14.11 22.25 -18.81
N ILE A 25 -14.68 23.22 -19.52
CA ILE A 25 -16.13 23.31 -19.73
C ILE A 25 -16.64 22.07 -20.47
N ASP A 26 -15.95 21.61 -21.50
CA ASP A 26 -16.34 20.41 -22.26
C ASP A 26 -16.16 19.13 -21.44
N TYR A 27 -15.14 19.06 -20.58
CA TYR A 27 -14.98 17.98 -19.59
C TYR A 27 -16.14 17.97 -18.58
N ILE A 28 -16.52 19.12 -18.03
CA ILE A 28 -17.65 19.24 -17.09
C ILE A 28 -18.96 18.88 -17.79
N ARG A 29 -19.20 19.36 -19.01
CA ARG A 29 -20.39 18.99 -19.81
C ARG A 29 -20.46 17.49 -20.04
N SER A 30 -19.34 16.87 -20.44
CA SER A 30 -19.28 15.42 -20.67
C SER A 30 -19.51 14.64 -19.37
N THR A 31 -18.97 15.12 -18.25
CA THR A 31 -19.17 14.53 -16.93
C THR A 31 -20.63 14.63 -16.49
N LEU A 32 -21.25 15.80 -16.59
CA LEU A 32 -22.67 15.99 -16.26
C LEU A 32 -23.59 15.15 -17.15
N ALA A 33 -23.32 15.08 -18.46
CA ALA A 33 -24.09 14.25 -19.37
C ALA A 33 -23.96 12.75 -19.03
N ARG A 34 -22.74 12.30 -18.70
CA ARG A 34 -22.49 10.94 -18.23
C ARG A 34 -23.22 10.66 -16.92
N ASP A 35 -23.11 11.54 -15.94
CA ASP A 35 -23.73 11.37 -14.61
C ASP A 35 -25.26 11.40 -14.72
N GLN A 36 -25.82 12.23 -15.60
CA GLN A 36 -27.26 12.24 -15.91
C GLN A 36 -27.69 10.93 -16.57
N PHE A 37 -26.93 10.43 -17.55
CA PHE A 37 -27.24 9.17 -18.24
C PHE A 37 -27.13 7.96 -17.30
N ILE A 38 -26.01 7.83 -16.58
CA ILE A 38 -25.77 6.74 -15.63
C ILE A 38 -26.75 6.81 -14.46
N GLY A 39 -26.99 8.02 -13.94
CA GLY A 39 -27.99 8.26 -12.89
C GLY A 39 -29.38 7.83 -13.35
N ALA A 40 -29.81 8.18 -14.55
CA ALA A 40 -31.11 7.75 -15.09
C ALA A 40 -31.17 6.24 -15.40
N ALA A 41 -30.09 5.65 -15.91
CA ALA A 41 -30.03 4.21 -16.23
C ALA A 41 -30.03 3.33 -14.98
N SER A 42 -29.51 3.83 -13.86
CA SER A 42 -29.46 3.13 -12.57
C SER A 42 -30.64 3.47 -11.64
N ALA A 43 -31.25 4.65 -11.78
CA ALA A 43 -32.41 5.09 -11.00
C ALA A 43 -33.68 4.39 -11.51
N GLY A 44 -34.08 3.33 -10.82
CA GLY A 44 -35.32 2.60 -11.11
C GLY A 44 -35.19 1.09 -11.02
N LEU A 45 -34.00 0.58 -10.75
CA LEU A 45 -33.85 -0.81 -10.35
C LEU A 45 -34.41 -0.97 -8.94
N GLU A 46 -35.66 -1.40 -8.84
CA GLU A 46 -36.27 -1.84 -7.59
C GLU A 46 -36.53 -3.34 -7.66
N LEU A 47 -36.05 -4.06 -6.66
CA LEU A 47 -36.33 -5.48 -6.55
C LEU A 47 -37.79 -5.69 -6.11
N PRO A 48 -38.64 -6.40 -6.89
CA PRO A 48 -40.03 -6.63 -6.49
C PRO A 48 -40.11 -7.34 -5.14
N LEU A 49 -41.13 -7.04 -4.34
CA LEU A 49 -41.26 -7.52 -2.96
C LEU A 49 -41.15 -9.05 -2.81
N GLY A 50 -41.64 -9.81 -3.79
CA GLY A 50 -41.51 -11.26 -3.81
C GLY A 50 -40.05 -11.71 -3.90
N TYR A 51 -39.27 -11.14 -4.81
CA TYR A 51 -37.84 -11.41 -4.94
C TYR A 51 -37.04 -10.90 -3.75
N ALA A 52 -37.36 -9.69 -3.24
CA ALA A 52 -36.76 -9.14 -2.04
C ALA A 52 -36.97 -10.07 -0.84
N ARG A 53 -38.16 -10.67 -0.71
CA ARG A 53 -38.46 -11.67 0.34
C ARG A 53 -37.63 -12.93 0.17
N VAL A 54 -37.53 -13.50 -1.04
CA VAL A 54 -36.72 -14.70 -1.30
C VAL A 54 -35.25 -14.44 -0.97
N PHE A 55 -34.70 -13.31 -1.43
CA PHE A 55 -33.29 -12.99 -1.20
C PHE A 55 -33.01 -12.63 0.25
N PHE A 56 -33.91 -11.92 0.91
CA PHE A 56 -33.83 -11.64 2.35
C PHE A 56 -33.82 -12.93 3.16
N ASN A 57 -34.74 -13.85 2.84
CA ASN A 57 -34.81 -15.16 3.47
C ASN A 57 -33.55 -15.98 3.22
N TYR A 58 -33.01 -15.97 2.00
CA TYR A 58 -31.77 -16.67 1.65
C TYR A 58 -30.56 -16.17 2.45
N LEU A 59 -30.41 -14.85 2.59
CA LEU A 59 -29.28 -14.24 3.33
C LEU A 59 -29.40 -14.42 4.84
N ASN A 60 -30.64 -14.41 5.36
CA ASN A 60 -30.92 -14.54 6.79
C ASN A 60 -31.34 -15.96 7.19
N GLU A 61 -31.19 -16.93 6.30
CA GLU A 61 -31.39 -18.35 6.58
C GLU A 61 -30.42 -18.76 7.69
N ALA A 62 -30.96 -19.42 8.71
CA ALA A 62 -30.19 -20.05 9.77
C ALA A 62 -30.26 -21.57 9.59
N ARG A 63 -29.14 -22.26 9.84
CA ARG A 63 -29.08 -23.72 9.75
C ARG A 63 -28.59 -24.31 11.06
N ALA A 64 -29.35 -25.27 11.57
CA ALA A 64 -28.89 -26.15 12.63
C ALA A 64 -28.12 -27.32 11.99
N ALA A 65 -27.00 -27.68 12.60
CA ALA A 65 -26.22 -28.82 12.17
C ALA A 65 -25.62 -29.53 13.37
N ASP A 66 -25.62 -30.85 13.31
CA ASP A 66 -24.81 -31.68 14.18
C ASP A 66 -23.54 -32.06 13.42
N TYR A 67 -22.45 -32.33 14.13
CA TYR A 67 -21.21 -32.76 13.50
C TYR A 67 -20.47 -33.79 14.34
N ILE A 68 -19.57 -34.52 13.67
CA ILE A 68 -18.55 -35.35 14.29
C ILE A 68 -17.18 -34.97 13.75
N ILE A 69 -16.15 -35.15 14.58
CA ILE A 69 -14.76 -35.08 14.14
C ILE A 69 -14.29 -36.50 13.86
N VAL A 70 -13.91 -36.74 12.61
CA VAL A 70 -13.26 -37.98 12.15
C VAL A 70 -11.77 -37.85 12.49
N PRO A 71 -11.27 -38.57 13.51
CA PRO A 71 -9.89 -38.43 13.96
C PRO A 71 -8.92 -38.95 12.91
N ALA A 72 -7.69 -38.42 12.89
CA ALA A 72 -6.62 -38.89 12.00
C ALA A 72 -6.41 -40.42 12.05
N ALA A 73 -6.59 -41.03 13.23
CA ALA A 73 -6.49 -42.48 13.42
C ALA A 73 -7.50 -43.30 12.57
N ALA A 74 -8.62 -42.70 12.15
CA ALA A 74 -9.62 -43.35 11.32
C ALA A 74 -9.12 -43.64 9.88
N ALA A 75 -8.04 -42.98 9.43
CA ALA A 75 -7.39 -43.30 8.16
C ALA A 75 -6.53 -44.59 8.20
N GLY A 76 -6.37 -45.17 9.40
CA GLY A 76 -5.63 -46.42 9.61
C GLY A 76 -4.12 -46.27 9.45
N THR A 77 -3.43 -47.38 9.28
CA THR A 77 -1.98 -47.41 9.03
C THR A 77 -1.70 -47.48 7.53
N LEU A 78 -0.66 -46.77 7.09
CA LEU A 78 -0.13 -46.87 5.74
C LEU A 78 1.06 -47.83 5.72
N PRO A 79 1.16 -48.72 4.71
CA PRO A 79 2.40 -49.42 4.46
C PRO A 79 3.50 -48.42 4.12
N ALA A 80 4.75 -48.79 4.37
CA ALA A 80 5.89 -47.99 3.93
C ALA A 80 5.85 -47.84 2.40
N PRO A 81 6.05 -46.63 1.86
CA PRO A 81 6.05 -46.43 0.42
C PRO A 81 7.22 -47.17 -0.23
N SER A 82 6.97 -47.77 -1.39
CA SER A 82 8.03 -48.38 -2.19
C SER A 82 8.87 -47.30 -2.88
N ASP A 83 10.10 -47.65 -3.28
CA ASP A 83 10.97 -46.75 -4.03
C ASP A 83 10.33 -46.29 -5.34
N ALA A 84 9.61 -47.19 -6.03
CA ALA A 84 8.86 -46.84 -7.23
C ALA A 84 7.76 -45.79 -6.95
N ALA A 85 7.03 -45.92 -5.84
CA ALA A 85 6.02 -44.95 -5.45
C ALA A 85 6.62 -43.59 -5.09
N LEU A 86 7.77 -43.57 -4.41
CA LEU A 86 8.49 -42.34 -4.08
C LEU A 86 9.07 -41.66 -5.32
N GLN A 87 9.61 -42.42 -6.28
CA GLN A 87 10.09 -41.86 -7.55
C GLN A 87 8.97 -41.21 -8.35
N GLU A 88 7.81 -41.84 -8.42
CA GLU A 88 6.65 -41.25 -9.10
C GLU A 88 6.14 -40.01 -8.34
N TYR A 89 6.16 -40.05 -7.01
CA TYR A 89 5.80 -38.91 -6.18
C TYR A 89 6.72 -37.70 -6.41
N LEU A 90 8.04 -37.92 -6.52
CA LEU A 90 9.02 -36.87 -6.85
C LEU A 90 8.69 -36.23 -8.21
N LYS A 91 8.40 -37.04 -9.23
CA LYS A 91 8.05 -36.56 -10.58
C LYS A 91 6.75 -35.76 -10.60
N ALA A 92 5.78 -36.17 -9.78
CA ALA A 92 4.50 -35.47 -9.64
C ALA A 92 4.61 -34.16 -8.83
N HIS A 93 5.67 -33.99 -8.02
CA HIS A 93 5.87 -32.83 -7.14
C HIS A 93 7.23 -32.13 -7.35
N PRO A 94 7.58 -31.76 -8.60
CA PRO A 94 8.92 -31.27 -8.92
C PRO A 94 9.27 -29.97 -8.19
N ASN A 95 8.29 -29.13 -7.88
CA ASN A 95 8.51 -27.85 -7.17
C ASN A 95 9.10 -28.03 -5.76
N HIS A 96 8.84 -29.17 -5.11
CA HIS A 96 9.31 -29.45 -3.75
C HIS A 96 10.61 -30.25 -3.71
N PHE A 97 10.89 -31.00 -4.77
CA PHE A 97 11.99 -31.96 -4.82
C PHE A 97 13.05 -31.65 -5.88
N SER A 98 12.97 -30.51 -6.56
CA SER A 98 14.01 -30.05 -7.48
C SER A 98 15.04 -29.16 -6.79
N THR A 99 16.22 -29.06 -7.39
CA THR A 99 17.10 -27.92 -7.16
C THR A 99 16.41 -26.63 -7.64
N PRO A 100 16.71 -25.46 -7.05
CA PRO A 100 16.32 -24.21 -7.66
C PRO A 100 17.01 -24.02 -9.02
N GLU A 101 16.58 -23.02 -9.76
CA GLU A 101 17.36 -22.47 -10.87
C GLU A 101 18.63 -21.84 -10.30
N TYR A 102 19.78 -22.15 -10.90
CA TYR A 102 21.03 -21.47 -10.61
C TYR A 102 21.49 -20.65 -11.81
N ARG A 103 22.02 -19.47 -11.55
CA ARG A 103 22.66 -18.64 -12.57
C ARG A 103 24.17 -18.57 -12.37
N GLU A 104 24.90 -18.61 -13.47
CA GLU A 104 26.30 -18.24 -13.54
C GLU A 104 26.35 -16.78 -13.96
N VAL A 105 27.04 -15.95 -13.20
CA VAL A 105 27.02 -14.50 -13.40
C VAL A 105 28.40 -13.91 -13.21
N THR A 106 28.82 -13.11 -14.19
CA THR A 106 29.92 -12.17 -14.09
C THR A 106 29.37 -10.77 -13.90
N PHE A 107 29.87 -10.04 -12.91
CA PHE A 107 29.35 -8.72 -12.57
C PHE A 107 30.47 -7.79 -12.12
N ALA A 108 30.21 -6.49 -12.17
CA ALA A 108 31.10 -5.47 -11.65
C ALA A 108 30.33 -4.40 -10.90
N TRP A 109 30.99 -3.74 -9.96
CA TRP A 109 30.37 -2.69 -9.15
C TRP A 109 31.34 -1.57 -8.77
N ILE A 110 30.78 -0.39 -8.53
CA ILE A 110 31.47 0.73 -7.92
C ILE A 110 30.52 1.41 -6.93
N SER A 111 30.97 1.56 -5.68
CA SER A 111 30.18 2.12 -4.59
C SER A 111 30.62 3.55 -4.25
N PRO A 112 29.76 4.34 -3.59
CA PRO A 112 30.16 5.65 -3.08
C PRO A 112 31.35 5.57 -2.11
N GLN A 113 31.50 4.46 -1.38
CA GLN A 113 32.62 4.25 -0.46
C GLN A 113 33.96 4.07 -1.19
N ASP A 114 33.95 3.44 -2.37
CA ASP A 114 35.16 3.25 -3.19
C ASP A 114 35.76 4.59 -3.65
N LEU A 115 34.90 5.58 -3.89
CA LEU A 115 35.30 6.92 -4.35
C LEU A 115 35.58 7.90 -3.20
N ALA A 116 35.29 7.52 -1.95
CA ALA A 116 35.35 8.44 -0.82
C ALA A 116 36.75 9.04 -0.61
N ALA A 117 37.81 8.29 -0.91
CA ALA A 117 39.20 8.77 -0.80
C ALA A 117 39.60 9.76 -1.90
N GLU A 118 38.95 9.69 -3.07
CA GLU A 118 39.24 10.56 -4.22
C GLU A 118 38.48 11.89 -4.12
N ILE A 119 37.33 11.91 -3.45
CA ILE A 119 36.47 13.08 -3.34
C ILE A 119 37.00 14.03 -2.26
N LYS A 120 37.67 15.09 -2.71
CA LYS A 120 38.13 16.20 -1.86
C LYS A 120 37.14 17.35 -1.87
N VAL A 121 36.41 17.54 -0.77
CA VAL A 121 35.48 18.66 -0.61
C VAL A 121 36.18 19.82 0.08
N THR A 122 36.32 20.93 -0.65
CA THR A 122 36.95 22.15 -0.15
C THR A 122 35.98 23.01 0.67
N ASP A 123 36.50 23.77 1.63
CA ASP A 123 35.68 24.71 2.41
C ASP A 123 35.01 25.78 1.52
N ALA A 124 35.63 26.14 0.39
CA ALA A 124 35.05 27.06 -0.59
C ALA A 124 33.76 26.50 -1.22
N GLN A 125 33.76 25.22 -1.63
CA GLN A 125 32.57 24.54 -2.16
C GLN A 125 31.48 24.43 -1.09
N LEU A 126 31.84 24.15 0.16
CA LEU A 126 30.86 24.10 1.26
C LEU A 126 30.22 25.46 1.52
N ARG A 127 31.00 26.55 1.49
CA ARG A 127 30.47 27.91 1.64
C ARG A 127 29.54 28.29 0.50
N GLN A 128 29.88 27.91 -0.73
CA GLN A 128 29.01 28.10 -1.88
C GLN A 128 27.68 27.34 -1.72
N GLN A 129 27.74 26.08 -1.30
CA GLN A 129 26.54 25.25 -1.07
C GLN A 129 25.67 25.82 0.06
N TYR A 130 26.30 26.21 1.18
CA TYR A 130 25.61 26.87 2.30
C TYR A 130 24.90 28.15 1.86
N GLN A 131 25.56 28.98 1.06
CA GLN A 131 24.98 30.22 0.56
C GLN A 131 23.83 29.97 -0.41
N ALA A 132 23.95 28.95 -1.28
CA ALA A 132 22.89 28.54 -2.19
C ALA A 132 21.64 28.02 -1.45
N GLN A 133 21.83 27.45 -0.26
CA GLN A 133 20.78 26.89 0.59
C GLN A 133 20.50 27.75 1.84
N ILE A 134 20.90 29.01 1.84
CA ILE A 134 20.86 29.87 3.04
C ILE A 134 19.45 30.00 3.64
N THR A 135 18.41 29.94 2.80
CA THR A 135 17.01 30.01 3.21
C THR A 135 16.52 28.76 3.94
N GLN A 136 17.21 27.62 3.81
CA GLN A 136 16.92 26.39 4.56
C GLN A 136 17.55 26.41 5.95
N TYR A 137 18.67 27.13 6.10
CA TYR A 137 19.40 27.22 7.37
C TYR A 137 19.00 28.45 8.18
N ASN A 138 18.54 29.51 7.50
CA ASN A 138 18.14 30.77 8.09
C ASN A 138 16.68 31.09 7.71
N ILE A 139 15.77 30.68 8.59
CA ILE A 139 14.35 30.99 8.50
C ILE A 139 14.08 32.15 9.47
N PRO A 140 13.63 33.32 8.99
CA PRO A 140 13.37 34.46 9.87
C PRO A 140 12.25 34.14 10.86
N GLU A 141 12.35 34.68 12.08
CA GLU A 141 11.23 34.70 13.02
C GLU A 141 10.05 35.46 12.40
N LYS A 142 8.85 34.92 12.57
CA LYS A 142 7.63 35.51 12.07
C LYS A 142 6.62 35.71 13.19
N ARG A 143 5.75 36.72 13.04
CA ARG A 143 4.68 36.99 13.98
C ARG A 143 3.37 37.15 13.26
N GLN A 144 2.32 36.52 13.78
CA GLN A 144 0.96 36.79 13.35
C GLN A 144 0.51 38.07 14.04
N LEU A 145 0.13 39.07 13.24
CA LEU A 145 -0.11 40.42 13.74
C LEU A 145 -1.52 40.91 13.38
N GLU A 146 -2.04 41.75 14.26
CA GLU A 146 -3.23 42.57 14.04
C GLU A 146 -2.87 44.05 14.23
N GLN A 147 -3.57 44.95 13.53
CA GLN A 147 -3.32 46.38 13.55
C GLN A 147 -4.63 47.18 13.58
N ILE A 148 -4.68 48.21 14.42
CA ILE A 148 -5.75 49.23 14.40
C ILE A 148 -5.10 50.59 14.14
N THR A 149 -5.64 51.35 13.19
CA THR A 149 -5.18 52.69 12.85
C THR A 149 -6.02 53.80 13.50
N PHE A 150 -5.35 54.91 13.78
CA PHE A 150 -5.85 56.06 14.51
C PHE A 150 -5.46 57.35 13.79
N PRO A 151 -6.32 58.37 13.77
CA PRO A 151 -6.06 59.61 13.05
C PRO A 151 -4.92 60.45 13.68
N ASP A 152 -4.74 60.34 15.00
CA ASP A 152 -3.76 61.12 15.76
C ASP A 152 -3.17 60.30 16.94
N MET A 153 -2.13 60.85 17.56
CA MET A 153 -1.40 60.19 18.65
C MET A 153 -2.25 60.06 19.91
N ALA A 154 -3.02 61.10 20.26
CA ALA A 154 -3.81 61.14 21.49
C ALA A 154 -4.90 60.04 21.51
N THR A 155 -5.55 59.81 20.38
CA THR A 155 -6.56 58.75 20.23
C THR A 155 -5.95 57.35 20.30
N ALA A 156 -4.75 57.15 19.75
CA ALA A 156 -4.01 55.90 19.86
C ALA A 156 -3.54 55.61 21.30
N GLU A 157 -3.06 56.64 22.01
CA GLU A 157 -2.65 56.52 23.42
C GLU A 157 -3.83 56.18 24.33
N ALA A 158 -4.98 56.84 24.14
CA ALA A 158 -6.20 56.55 24.90
C ALA A 158 -6.67 55.10 24.69
N ALA A 159 -6.59 54.58 23.45
CA ALA A 159 -6.89 53.19 23.16
C ALA A 159 -5.87 52.24 23.82
N ARG A 160 -4.57 52.58 23.79
CA ARG A 160 -3.52 51.78 24.44
C ARG A 160 -3.68 51.71 25.96
N ALA A 161 -4.12 52.80 26.58
CA ALA A 161 -4.42 52.86 28.01
C ALA A 161 -5.59 51.94 28.40
N LYS A 162 -6.68 51.95 27.61
CA LYS A 162 -7.83 51.03 27.79
C LYS A 162 -7.43 49.56 27.66
N ILE A 163 -6.52 49.26 26.73
CA ILE A 163 -5.94 47.91 26.59
C ILE A 163 -5.13 47.55 27.84
N GLY A 164 -4.31 48.48 28.34
CA GLY A 164 -3.55 48.31 29.59
C GLY A 164 -4.44 48.11 30.82
N SER A 165 -5.68 48.62 30.82
CA SER A 165 -6.65 48.43 31.89
C SER A 165 -7.58 47.23 31.70
N GLY A 166 -7.30 46.33 30.74
CA GLY A 166 -8.00 45.05 30.56
C GLY A 166 -9.03 45.00 29.43
N THR A 167 -9.17 46.04 28.60
CA THR A 167 -10.01 45.98 27.39
C THR A 167 -9.29 45.18 26.30
N SER A 168 -9.94 44.22 25.63
CA SER A 168 -9.28 43.45 24.56
C SER A 168 -9.01 44.30 23.31
N PHE A 169 -7.99 43.92 22.53
CA PHE A 169 -7.68 44.57 21.26
C PHE A 169 -8.85 44.50 20.27
N SER A 170 -9.55 43.35 20.22
CA SER A 170 -10.76 43.15 19.41
C SER A 170 -11.93 44.04 19.82
N GLU A 171 -12.09 44.34 21.11
CA GLU A 171 -13.14 45.22 21.59
C GLU A 171 -12.87 46.69 21.20
N ILE A 172 -11.60 47.12 21.23
CA ILE A 172 -11.19 48.43 20.69
C ILE A 172 -11.46 48.51 19.18
N ALA A 173 -11.21 47.43 18.43
CA ALA A 173 -11.53 47.36 17.01
C ALA A 173 -13.04 47.50 16.76
N ARG A 174 -13.86 46.74 17.51
CA ARG A 174 -15.33 46.75 17.41
C ARG A 174 -15.94 48.12 17.72
N GLN A 175 -15.43 48.83 18.73
CA GLN A 175 -15.86 50.19 19.07
C GLN A 175 -15.57 51.20 17.94
N ARG A 176 -14.65 50.87 17.03
CA ARG A 176 -14.31 51.67 15.85
C ARG A 176 -14.98 51.15 14.57
N GLY A 177 -15.90 50.19 14.69
CA GLY A 177 -16.62 49.60 13.55
C GLY A 177 -15.78 48.63 12.71
N LEU A 178 -14.63 48.17 13.23
CA LEU A 178 -13.76 47.22 12.55
C LEU A 178 -14.09 45.79 12.99
N ASN A 179 -14.12 44.86 12.03
CA ASN A 179 -14.27 43.43 12.27
C ASN A 179 -12.89 42.73 12.33
N SER A 180 -12.87 41.42 12.59
CA SER A 180 -11.62 40.65 12.69
C SER A 180 -10.80 40.63 11.40
N SER A 181 -11.44 40.63 10.23
CA SER A 181 -10.72 40.68 8.95
C SER A 181 -10.12 42.06 8.66
N ASP A 182 -10.71 43.13 9.20
CA ASP A 182 -10.23 44.51 8.99
C ASP A 182 -8.94 44.82 9.75
N ILE A 183 -8.67 44.08 10.84
CA ILE A 183 -7.49 44.29 11.69
C ILE A 183 -6.35 43.32 11.41
N GLN A 184 -6.59 42.21 10.71
CA GLN A 184 -5.57 41.18 10.51
C GLN A 184 -4.60 41.59 9.40
N ILE A 185 -3.31 41.68 9.72
CA ILE A 185 -2.25 42.03 8.74
C ILE A 185 -1.36 40.84 8.36
N GLY A 186 -1.70 39.64 8.85
CA GLY A 186 -1.04 38.39 8.48
C GLY A 186 0.22 38.08 9.29
N GLU A 187 0.98 37.11 8.80
CA GLU A 187 2.24 36.65 9.38
C GLU A 187 3.40 37.41 8.73
N LEU A 188 4.13 38.21 9.52
CA LEU A 188 5.17 39.12 9.03
C LEU A 188 6.51 38.90 9.73
N THR A 189 7.61 39.10 8.99
CA THR A 189 8.99 39.10 9.49
C THR A 189 9.41 40.49 9.98
N LYS A 190 10.59 40.59 10.60
CA LYS A 190 11.20 41.90 10.92
C LYS A 190 11.40 42.77 9.68
N GLN A 191 11.76 42.17 8.54
CA GLN A 191 12.01 42.92 7.31
C GLN A 191 10.72 43.52 6.75
N ASP A 192 9.61 42.80 6.81
CA ASP A 192 8.31 43.28 6.32
C ASP A 192 7.77 44.48 7.12
N LEU A 193 8.18 44.61 8.38
CA LEU A 193 7.74 45.70 9.27
C LEU A 193 8.58 46.97 9.20
N GLY A 194 9.78 46.92 8.62
CA GLY A 194 10.70 48.06 8.54
C GLY A 194 10.98 48.69 9.92
N ASP A 195 10.87 50.02 10.01
CA ASP A 195 11.15 50.78 11.25
C ASP A 195 10.29 50.38 12.46
N ARG A 196 9.13 49.75 12.22
CA ARG A 196 8.21 49.28 13.27
C ARG A 196 8.64 47.96 13.89
N ALA A 197 9.58 47.25 13.27
CA ALA A 197 9.97 45.90 13.65
C ALA A 197 10.45 45.81 15.09
N ALA A 198 11.29 46.76 15.55
CA ALA A 198 11.85 46.71 16.90
C ALA A 198 10.76 46.75 17.99
N ALA A 199 9.76 47.62 17.82
CA ALA A 199 8.67 47.76 18.77
C ALA A 199 7.74 46.54 18.78
N VAL A 200 7.49 45.94 17.61
CA VAL A 200 6.62 44.75 17.48
C VAL A 200 7.35 43.49 17.95
N PHE A 201 8.62 43.31 17.59
CA PHE A 201 9.40 42.11 17.90
C PHE A 201 9.93 42.08 19.35
N ALA A 202 9.88 43.19 20.09
CA ALA A 202 10.23 43.22 21.51
C ALA A 202 9.11 42.66 22.43
N LEU A 203 7.89 42.50 21.92
CA LEU A 203 6.73 42.09 22.71
C LEU A 203 6.61 40.56 22.82
N PRO A 204 6.08 40.02 23.93
CA PRO A 204 5.66 38.62 23.98
C PRO A 204 4.36 38.40 23.19
N LYS A 205 3.94 37.14 23.09
CA LYS A 205 2.59 36.78 22.65
C LYS A 205 1.54 37.56 23.46
N ASP A 206 0.49 38.00 22.79
CA ASP A 206 -0.62 38.83 23.30
C ASP A 206 -0.21 40.27 23.69
N GLY A 207 1.04 40.67 23.39
CA GLY A 207 1.52 42.02 23.63
C GLY A 207 1.02 43.04 22.60
N VAL A 208 0.76 44.28 23.05
CA VAL A 208 0.36 45.42 22.19
C VAL A 208 1.38 46.56 22.29
N THR A 209 1.79 47.08 21.13
CA THR A 209 2.78 48.17 21.02
C THR A 209 2.29 49.48 21.65
N GLN A 210 3.22 50.42 21.87
CA GLN A 210 2.85 51.84 21.95
C GLN A 210 2.38 52.34 20.56
N PRO A 211 1.72 53.50 20.45
CA PRO A 211 1.37 54.09 19.16
C PRO A 211 2.59 54.22 18.24
N LEU A 212 2.55 53.51 17.11
CA LEU A 212 3.59 53.56 16.09
C LEU A 212 3.13 54.44 14.94
N LYS A 213 4.06 55.18 14.32
CA LYS A 213 3.76 55.92 13.10
C LYS A 213 3.35 54.95 11.98
N ALA A 214 2.23 55.23 11.34
CA ALA A 214 1.72 54.48 10.19
C ALA A 214 1.75 55.34 8.92
N PRO A 215 1.60 54.76 7.72
CA PRO A 215 1.47 55.55 6.49
C PRO A 215 0.36 56.61 6.56
N ILE A 216 -0.70 56.31 7.33
CA ILE A 216 -1.78 57.24 7.65
C ILE A 216 -1.97 57.22 9.17
N GLY A 217 -1.67 58.35 9.82
CA GLY A 217 -1.84 58.52 11.26
C GLY A 217 -0.93 57.63 12.12
N PHE A 218 -1.52 57.01 13.14
CA PHE A 218 -0.85 56.16 14.12
C PHE A 218 -1.48 54.77 14.17
N ALA A 219 -0.74 53.76 14.60
CA ALA A 219 -1.26 52.40 14.72
C ALA A 219 -0.84 51.73 16.03
N LEU A 220 -1.74 50.92 16.58
CA LEU A 220 -1.41 49.92 17.58
C LEU A 220 -1.31 48.56 16.89
N VAL A 221 -0.24 47.81 17.18
CA VAL A 221 -0.03 46.46 16.65
C VAL A 221 -0.10 45.46 17.80
N HIS A 222 -0.85 44.38 17.60
CA HIS A 222 -1.02 43.28 18.55
C HIS A 222 -0.36 42.01 18.02
N VAL A 223 0.42 41.34 18.88
CA VAL A 223 1.13 40.09 18.56
C VAL A 223 0.25 38.89 18.94
N VAL A 224 -0.41 38.28 17.96
CA VAL A 224 -1.32 37.14 18.17
C VAL A 224 -0.54 35.85 18.45
N SER A 225 0.51 35.59 17.68
CA SER A 225 1.40 34.43 17.87
C SER A 225 2.80 34.71 17.35
N ILE A 226 3.77 33.95 17.87
CA ILE A 226 5.17 34.01 17.48
C ILE A 226 5.58 32.65 16.92
N THR A 227 6.10 32.66 15.70
CA THR A 227 6.72 31.49 15.05
C THR A 227 8.24 31.69 15.13
N PRO A 228 8.96 30.92 15.96
CA PRO A 228 10.41 31.07 16.12
C PRO A 228 11.16 30.92 14.79
N GLY A 229 12.18 31.74 14.60
CA GLY A 229 13.09 31.58 13.47
C GLY A 229 14.06 30.42 13.69
N LEU A 230 14.67 29.95 12.59
CA LEU A 230 15.81 29.05 12.60
C LEU A 230 17.03 29.85 12.13
N ASN A 231 18.15 29.77 12.83
CA ASN A 231 19.41 30.35 12.38
C ASN A 231 20.52 29.35 12.67
N ARG A 232 20.95 28.61 11.66
CA ARG A 232 22.08 27.67 11.75
C ARG A 232 23.24 28.28 10.99
N SER A 233 24.34 28.56 11.68
CA SER A 233 25.53 29.12 11.07
C SER A 233 26.22 28.09 10.17
N PHE A 234 27.12 28.56 9.28
CA PHE A 234 27.94 27.68 8.45
C PHE A 234 28.69 26.63 9.29
N GLU A 235 29.28 27.03 10.42
CA GLU A 235 30.01 26.09 11.29
C GLU A 235 29.08 25.03 11.90
N ASP A 236 27.82 25.37 12.20
CA ASP A 236 26.82 24.44 12.75
C ASP A 236 26.36 23.37 11.75
N VAL A 237 26.49 23.63 10.44
CA VAL A 237 26.05 22.72 9.36
C VAL A 237 27.21 22.18 8.52
N LYS A 238 28.44 22.64 8.76
CA LYS A 238 29.63 22.32 7.95
C LYS A 238 29.85 20.81 7.79
N ALA A 239 29.69 20.05 8.87
CA ALA A 239 29.87 18.59 8.86
C ALA A 239 28.79 17.88 8.03
N ASP A 240 27.54 18.31 8.15
CA ASP A 240 26.40 17.75 7.40
C ASP A 240 26.50 18.12 5.92
N LEU A 241 26.81 19.38 5.61
CA LEU A 241 27.08 19.84 4.25
C LEU A 241 28.22 19.07 3.60
N ARG A 242 29.30 18.79 4.34
CA ARG A 242 30.40 17.97 3.81
C ARG A 242 29.93 16.58 3.43
N LYS A 243 29.14 15.91 4.28
CA LYS A 243 28.57 14.59 3.95
C LYS A 243 27.68 14.66 2.71
N GLN A 244 26.81 15.66 2.63
CA GLN A 244 25.90 15.85 1.50
C GLN A 244 26.65 16.11 0.19
N VAL A 245 27.59 17.05 0.19
CA VAL A 245 28.39 17.39 -1.00
C VAL A 245 29.27 16.22 -1.42
N SER A 246 29.88 15.51 -0.45
CA SER A 246 30.64 14.28 -0.75
C SER A 246 29.77 13.22 -1.42
N ALA A 247 28.55 12.98 -0.91
CA ALA A 247 27.63 12.01 -1.50
C ALA A 247 27.17 12.41 -2.90
N GLN A 248 26.90 13.70 -3.13
CA GLN A 248 26.54 14.22 -4.46
C GLN A 248 27.67 14.07 -5.47
N LEU A 249 28.91 14.39 -5.08
CA LEU A 249 30.08 14.21 -5.92
C LEU A 249 30.34 12.73 -6.22
N ALA A 250 30.15 11.84 -5.24
CA ALA A 250 30.25 10.41 -5.45
C ALA A 250 29.22 9.92 -6.47
N ALA A 251 27.95 10.30 -6.31
CA ALA A 251 26.89 9.94 -7.24
C ALA A 251 27.18 10.44 -8.67
N SER A 252 27.64 11.69 -8.82
CA SER A 252 28.04 12.24 -10.12
C SER A 252 29.19 11.44 -10.74
N LYS A 253 30.22 11.11 -9.95
CA LYS A 253 31.38 10.37 -10.44
C LYS A 253 31.04 8.94 -10.82
N ILE A 254 30.15 8.28 -10.07
CA ILE A 254 29.62 6.95 -10.41
C ILE A 254 28.86 7.00 -11.75
N ALA A 255 28.03 8.03 -11.95
CA ALA A 255 27.32 8.20 -13.22
C ALA A 255 28.29 8.42 -14.39
N ASP A 256 29.37 9.19 -14.20
CA ASP A 256 30.42 9.35 -15.21
C ASP A 256 31.12 8.01 -15.52
N ILE A 257 31.43 7.21 -14.49
CA ILE A 257 32.03 5.87 -14.66
C ILE A 257 31.07 4.95 -15.41
N ALA A 258 29.79 4.97 -15.09
CA ALA A 258 28.77 4.18 -15.79
C ALA A 258 28.68 4.55 -17.28
N ASN A 259 28.69 5.85 -17.61
CA ASN A 259 28.71 6.31 -19.00
C ASN A 259 29.99 5.88 -19.74
N GLN A 260 31.15 6.00 -19.09
CA GLN A 260 32.41 5.52 -19.65
C GLN A 260 32.42 4.00 -19.85
N TYR A 261 31.76 3.25 -18.97
CA TYR A 261 31.60 1.81 -19.14
C TYR A 261 30.82 1.49 -20.41
N ILE A 262 29.71 2.19 -20.67
CA ILE A 262 28.91 2.01 -21.89
C ILE A 262 29.76 2.25 -23.14
N ASP A 263 30.61 3.29 -23.13
CA ASP A 263 31.53 3.60 -24.23
C ASP A 263 32.61 2.52 -24.43
N GLU A 264 33.14 1.94 -23.35
CA GLU A 264 34.13 0.85 -23.42
C GLU A 264 33.49 -0.47 -23.87
N ASN A 265 32.28 -0.78 -23.38
CA ASN A 265 31.50 -1.95 -23.77
C ASN A 265 31.14 -1.90 -25.26
N SER A 266 30.76 -0.73 -25.77
CA SER A 266 30.46 -0.50 -27.19
C SER A 266 31.64 -0.80 -28.14
N ARG A 267 32.87 -0.91 -27.60
CA ARG A 267 34.08 -1.30 -28.36
C ARG A 267 34.31 -2.82 -28.37
N GLY A 268 33.39 -3.62 -27.84
CA GLY A 268 33.44 -5.09 -27.82
C GLY A 268 34.43 -5.66 -26.79
N GLN A 269 34.81 -4.90 -25.76
CA GLN A 269 35.62 -5.44 -24.67
C GLN A 269 34.76 -6.24 -23.70
N PRO A 270 35.23 -7.39 -23.18
CA PRO A 270 34.49 -8.13 -22.17
C PRO A 270 34.23 -7.28 -20.91
N LEU A 271 33.04 -7.41 -20.31
CA LEU A 271 32.63 -6.73 -19.06
C LEU A 271 33.76 -6.58 -18.03
N SER A 272 34.43 -7.68 -17.69
CA SER A 272 35.47 -7.69 -16.65
C SER A 272 36.65 -6.77 -16.97
N LYS A 273 37.02 -6.67 -18.26
CA LYS A 273 38.12 -5.82 -18.73
C LYS A 273 37.69 -4.35 -18.81
N ALA A 274 36.50 -4.08 -19.35
CA ALA A 274 35.94 -2.72 -19.42
C ALA A 274 35.75 -2.12 -18.02
N ALA A 275 35.18 -2.89 -17.09
CA ALA A 275 34.94 -2.49 -15.71
C ALA A 275 36.26 -2.23 -14.94
N SER A 276 37.23 -3.16 -15.02
CA SER A 276 38.52 -3.01 -14.32
C SER A 276 39.29 -1.77 -14.79
N LYS A 277 39.21 -1.40 -16.07
CA LYS A 277 39.86 -0.19 -16.63
C LYS A 277 39.33 1.10 -15.98
N LEU A 278 38.08 1.09 -15.53
CA LEU A 278 37.40 2.23 -14.92
C LEU A 278 37.44 2.20 -13.38
N GLY A 279 38.21 1.27 -12.80
CA GLY A 279 38.35 1.15 -11.35
C GLY A 279 37.17 0.46 -10.66
N MET A 280 36.26 -0.16 -11.41
CA MET A 280 35.19 -0.98 -10.82
C MET A 280 35.75 -2.30 -10.31
N HIS A 281 35.18 -2.81 -9.22
CA HIS A 281 35.45 -4.16 -8.74
C HIS A 281 34.73 -5.18 -9.63
N VAL A 282 35.34 -6.35 -9.84
CA VAL A 282 34.76 -7.42 -10.67
C VAL A 282 34.59 -8.69 -9.84
N GLY A 283 33.43 -9.32 -9.97
CA GLY A 283 33.08 -10.59 -9.34
C GLY A 283 32.55 -11.60 -10.34
N HIS A 284 32.69 -12.88 -10.00
CA HIS A 284 32.15 -13.98 -10.78
C HIS A 284 31.61 -15.04 -9.83
N VAL A 285 30.41 -15.54 -10.11
CA VAL A 285 29.77 -16.64 -9.37
C VAL A 285 29.36 -17.73 -10.35
N THR A 286 29.84 -18.95 -10.11
CA THR A 286 29.56 -20.11 -10.96
C THR A 286 28.11 -20.60 -10.83
N ALA A 287 27.48 -20.32 -9.69
CA ALA A 287 26.16 -20.80 -9.36
C ALA A 287 25.54 -20.05 -8.19
N ILE A 288 24.45 -19.33 -8.44
CA ILE A 288 23.68 -18.64 -7.40
C ILE A 288 22.18 -18.88 -7.60
N ASP A 289 21.44 -19.15 -6.53
CA ASP A 289 19.97 -19.23 -6.53
C ASP A 289 19.32 -17.86 -6.29
N THR A 290 18.00 -17.77 -6.45
CA THR A 290 17.22 -16.52 -6.25
C THR A 290 17.31 -15.95 -4.83
N ARG A 291 17.89 -16.69 -3.88
CA ARG A 291 18.11 -16.26 -2.48
C ARG A 291 19.57 -15.93 -2.21
N GLY A 292 20.42 -15.93 -3.23
CA GLY A 292 21.85 -15.64 -3.11
C GLY A 292 22.66 -16.81 -2.55
N ASN A 293 22.14 -18.04 -2.61
CA ASN A 293 22.84 -19.22 -2.11
C ASN A 293 23.51 -20.00 -3.25
N THR A 294 24.67 -20.57 -2.95
CA THR A 294 25.36 -21.53 -3.80
C THR A 294 24.77 -22.95 -3.66
N PRO A 295 25.12 -23.90 -4.54
CA PRO A 295 24.55 -25.26 -4.52
C PRO A 295 24.78 -26.08 -3.25
N ASP A 296 25.81 -25.74 -2.48
CA ASP A 296 26.12 -26.30 -1.16
C ASP A 296 25.26 -25.70 -0.03
N GLY A 297 24.41 -24.72 -0.33
CA GLY A 297 23.55 -24.03 0.62
C GLY A 297 24.22 -22.87 1.38
N THR A 298 25.46 -22.49 1.03
CA THR A 298 26.13 -21.33 1.61
C THR A 298 25.81 -20.05 0.84
N LYS A 299 26.16 -18.87 1.39
CA LYS A 299 25.95 -17.59 0.70
C LYS A 299 27.03 -17.34 -0.33
N ALA A 300 26.63 -16.96 -1.54
CA ALA A 300 27.57 -16.54 -2.58
C ALA A 300 28.34 -15.28 -2.13
N GLN A 301 29.60 -15.18 -2.52
CA GLN A 301 30.45 -14.02 -2.26
C GLN A 301 30.15 -12.90 -3.25
N ILE A 302 29.01 -12.24 -3.08
CA ILE A 302 28.59 -11.07 -3.87
C ILE A 302 28.29 -9.88 -2.95
N PRO A 303 28.31 -8.64 -3.45
CA PRO A 303 27.78 -7.48 -2.74
C PRO A 303 26.37 -7.78 -2.22
N SER A 304 26.12 -7.50 -0.94
CA SER A 304 24.84 -7.76 -0.28
C SER A 304 23.80 -6.70 -0.67
N ASP A 305 23.40 -6.70 -1.95
CA ASP A 305 22.49 -5.73 -2.55
C ASP A 305 21.30 -6.45 -3.24
N PRO A 306 20.05 -6.22 -2.80
CA PRO A 306 18.88 -6.89 -3.36
C PRO A 306 18.65 -6.61 -4.85
N GLU A 307 18.94 -5.39 -5.30
CA GLU A 307 18.79 -4.98 -6.69
C GLU A 307 19.78 -5.73 -7.60
N LEU A 308 21.02 -5.96 -7.15
CA LEU A 308 21.96 -6.84 -7.85
C LEU A 308 21.38 -8.25 -8.01
N LEU A 309 20.94 -8.88 -6.92
CA LEU A 309 20.40 -10.24 -6.96
C LEU A 309 19.15 -10.35 -7.83
N ALA A 310 18.24 -9.39 -7.73
CA ALA A 310 17.05 -9.35 -8.58
C ALA A 310 17.41 -9.25 -10.07
N GLN A 311 18.36 -8.37 -10.41
CA GLN A 311 18.78 -8.18 -11.79
C GLN A 311 19.48 -9.42 -12.37
N MET A 312 20.23 -10.19 -11.56
CA MET A 312 20.80 -11.47 -11.98
C MET A 312 19.74 -12.43 -12.51
N PHE A 313 18.52 -12.40 -11.96
CA PHE A 313 17.40 -13.28 -12.36
C PHE A 313 16.46 -12.67 -13.40
N LYS A 314 16.60 -11.37 -13.69
CA LYS A 314 15.84 -10.67 -14.74
C LYS A 314 16.57 -10.64 -16.08
N ALA A 315 17.91 -10.54 -16.06
CA ALA A 315 18.72 -10.44 -17.27
C ALA A 315 18.67 -11.72 -18.13
N GLU A 316 18.81 -11.54 -19.45
CA GLU A 316 18.94 -12.63 -20.40
C GLU A 316 20.34 -13.23 -20.40
N VAL A 317 20.45 -14.48 -20.84
CA VAL A 317 21.72 -15.21 -20.86
C VAL A 317 22.58 -14.76 -22.04
N GLY A 318 23.84 -14.44 -21.76
CA GLY A 318 24.83 -14.04 -22.75
C GLY A 318 24.80 -12.56 -23.12
N GLU A 319 23.75 -11.83 -22.73
CA GLU A 319 23.65 -10.38 -22.92
C GLU A 319 24.41 -9.64 -21.80
N GLU A 320 25.25 -8.69 -22.21
CA GLU A 320 25.89 -7.76 -21.28
C GLU A 320 24.93 -6.61 -21.04
N GLY A 321 24.39 -6.51 -19.82
CA GLY A 321 23.42 -5.48 -19.48
C GLY A 321 24.06 -4.10 -19.38
N ASP A 322 23.22 -3.07 -19.48
CA ASP A 322 23.62 -1.70 -19.15
C ASP A 322 23.86 -1.53 -17.64
N PRO A 323 24.72 -0.57 -17.24
CA PRO A 323 24.86 -0.22 -15.84
C PRO A 323 23.53 0.19 -15.20
N PHE A 324 23.28 -0.28 -13.98
CA PHE A 324 22.11 0.08 -13.20
C PHE A 324 22.51 0.51 -11.79
N SER A 325 21.78 1.46 -11.23
CA SER A 325 22.03 1.98 -9.89
C SER A 325 21.12 1.32 -8.86
N ALA A 326 21.69 0.83 -7.77
CA ALA A 326 20.95 0.37 -6.61
C ALA A 326 20.59 1.53 -5.67
N LYS A 327 19.64 1.30 -4.76
CA LYS A 327 19.26 2.29 -3.73
C LYS A 327 20.42 2.64 -2.79
N SER A 328 21.41 1.76 -2.66
CA SER A 328 22.65 2.00 -1.94
C SER A 328 23.53 3.10 -2.57
N GLY A 329 23.21 3.54 -3.79
CA GLY A 329 24.04 4.44 -4.60
C GLY A 329 25.17 3.72 -5.33
N THR A 330 25.28 2.40 -5.17
CA THR A 330 26.23 1.56 -5.91
C THR A 330 25.74 1.38 -7.34
N SER A 331 26.64 1.54 -8.32
CA SER A 331 26.35 1.17 -9.69
C SER A 331 26.88 -0.22 -9.97
N PHE A 332 26.05 -1.05 -10.60
CA PHE A 332 26.35 -2.42 -10.97
C PHE A 332 26.26 -2.57 -12.49
N VAL A 333 27.01 -3.52 -13.01
CA VAL A 333 26.78 -4.09 -14.34
C VAL A 333 26.95 -5.60 -14.24
N LEU A 334 26.16 -6.36 -15.00
CA LEU A 334 26.23 -7.81 -14.96
C LEU A 334 25.98 -8.43 -16.33
N LYS A 335 26.47 -9.66 -16.45
CA LYS A 335 26.23 -10.59 -17.54
C LYS A 335 25.87 -11.94 -16.93
N VAL A 336 24.72 -12.49 -17.33
CA VAL A 336 24.38 -13.86 -16.98
C VAL A 336 25.08 -14.77 -17.98
N ASP A 337 26.12 -15.47 -17.55
CA ASP A 337 26.93 -16.33 -18.41
C ASP A 337 26.20 -17.66 -18.71
N GLY A 338 25.33 -18.11 -17.80
CA GLY A 338 24.62 -19.38 -17.96
C GLY A 338 23.46 -19.57 -16.98
N VAL A 339 22.53 -20.44 -17.35
CA VAL A 339 21.40 -20.87 -16.51
C VAL A 339 21.44 -22.39 -16.38
N ARG A 340 21.40 -22.86 -15.14
CA ARG A 340 21.21 -24.28 -14.81
C ARG A 340 19.77 -24.46 -14.32
N PRO A 341 18.89 -25.06 -15.14
CA PRO A 341 17.47 -25.15 -14.81
C PRO A 341 17.23 -26.05 -13.58
N PRO A 342 16.07 -25.89 -12.91
CA PRO A 342 15.64 -26.80 -11.86
C PRO A 342 15.71 -28.25 -12.31
N LYS A 343 16.33 -29.11 -11.51
CA LYS A 343 16.41 -30.56 -11.76
C LYS A 343 15.96 -31.33 -10.54
N LEU A 344 15.16 -32.36 -10.75
CA LEU A 344 14.76 -33.28 -9.69
C LEU A 344 15.99 -33.82 -8.96
N LYS A 345 15.96 -33.70 -7.64
CA LYS A 345 16.99 -34.27 -6.77
C LYS A 345 16.88 -35.79 -6.80
N PRO A 346 18.01 -36.51 -6.79
CA PRO A 346 18.03 -37.95 -6.60
C PRO A 346 17.26 -38.37 -5.33
N LEU A 347 16.52 -39.48 -5.41
CA LEU A 347 15.65 -39.93 -4.30
C LEU A 347 16.44 -40.12 -3.00
N ASP A 348 17.67 -40.63 -3.07
CA ASP A 348 18.58 -40.78 -1.94
C ASP A 348 18.83 -39.47 -1.18
N GLN A 349 18.92 -38.34 -1.87
CA GLN A 349 19.14 -37.03 -1.25
C GLN A 349 17.90 -36.47 -0.54
N VAL A 350 16.70 -36.85 -0.99
CA VAL A 350 15.42 -36.33 -0.48
C VAL A 350 14.52 -37.39 0.15
N ARG A 351 15.03 -38.61 0.37
CA ARG A 351 14.22 -39.79 0.73
C ARG A 351 13.35 -39.55 1.95
N LEU A 352 13.92 -39.03 3.04
CA LEU A 352 13.19 -38.77 4.28
C LEU A 352 12.09 -37.72 4.08
N GLN A 353 12.37 -36.66 3.33
CA GLN A 353 11.40 -35.61 3.01
C GLN A 353 10.27 -36.15 2.13
N ALA A 354 10.62 -36.98 1.13
CA ALA A 354 9.69 -37.63 0.22
C ALA A 354 8.76 -38.60 0.96
N ILE A 355 9.29 -39.44 1.86
CA ILE A 355 8.49 -40.36 2.69
C ILE A 355 7.49 -39.58 3.54
N ALA A 356 7.95 -38.55 4.26
CA ALA A 356 7.07 -37.76 5.13
C ALA A 356 5.97 -37.05 4.34
N ALA A 357 6.31 -36.43 3.21
CA ALA A 357 5.35 -35.74 2.35
C ALA A 357 4.34 -36.72 1.72
N PHE A 358 4.83 -37.84 1.16
CA PHE A 358 3.99 -38.87 0.58
C PHE A 358 3.02 -39.45 1.60
N GLN A 359 3.50 -39.83 2.78
CA GLN A 359 2.66 -40.38 3.85
C GLN A 359 1.60 -39.38 4.29
N LYS A 360 1.96 -38.10 4.45
CA LYS A 360 1.02 -37.04 4.80
C LYS A 360 -0.09 -36.92 3.77
N GLU A 361 0.25 -36.90 2.48
CA GLU A 361 -0.75 -36.80 1.40
C GLU A 361 -1.65 -38.05 1.35
N GLN A 362 -1.07 -39.25 1.45
CA GLN A 362 -1.83 -40.49 1.43
C GLN A 362 -2.78 -40.61 2.64
N MET A 363 -2.34 -40.17 3.83
CA MET A 363 -3.21 -40.11 5.00
C MET A 363 -4.36 -39.14 4.79
N ALA A 364 -4.08 -37.95 4.25
CA ALA A 364 -5.12 -36.96 3.96
C ALA A 364 -6.16 -37.50 2.95
N ARG A 365 -5.71 -38.16 1.88
CA ARG A 365 -6.59 -38.79 0.88
C ARG A 365 -7.46 -39.90 1.49
N ARG A 366 -6.89 -40.78 2.31
CA ARG A 366 -7.66 -41.83 3.01
C ARG A 366 -8.68 -41.26 3.98
N LEU A 367 -8.30 -40.23 4.71
CA LEU A 367 -9.19 -39.58 5.68
C LEU A 367 -10.34 -38.86 4.97
N GLU A 368 -10.07 -38.21 3.84
CA GLU A 368 -11.10 -37.60 2.99
C GLU A 368 -12.10 -38.64 2.49
N GLN A 369 -11.59 -39.75 1.93
CA GLN A 369 -12.43 -40.84 1.44
C GLN A 369 -13.30 -41.43 2.56
N LYS A 370 -12.72 -41.62 3.76
CA LYS A 370 -13.46 -42.09 4.93
C LYS A 370 -14.55 -41.10 5.35
N ALA A 371 -14.24 -39.81 5.39
CA ALA A 371 -15.20 -38.77 5.73
C ALA A 371 -16.34 -38.68 4.71
N LYS A 372 -16.04 -38.87 3.42
CA LYS A 372 -17.02 -38.95 2.35
C LYS A 372 -17.98 -40.12 2.57
N GLU A 373 -17.47 -41.33 2.80
CA GLU A 373 -18.29 -42.52 3.06
C GLU A 373 -19.19 -42.33 4.29
N LEU A 374 -18.66 -41.73 5.36
CA LEU A 374 -19.43 -41.43 6.57
C LEU A 374 -20.52 -40.38 6.32
N ALA A 375 -20.24 -39.35 5.51
CA ALA A 375 -21.24 -38.35 5.13
C ALA A 375 -22.36 -38.96 4.26
N GLU A 376 -22.02 -39.83 3.32
CA GLU A 376 -23.01 -40.56 2.49
C GLU A 376 -23.90 -41.44 3.38
N HIS A 377 -23.32 -42.23 4.28
CA HIS A 377 -24.08 -43.08 5.20
C HIS A 377 -24.94 -42.26 6.18
N ALA A 378 -24.42 -41.15 6.71
CA ALA A 378 -25.16 -40.24 7.58
C ALA A 378 -26.35 -39.59 6.86
N SER A 379 -26.19 -39.21 5.59
CA SER A 379 -27.26 -38.66 4.75
C SER A 379 -28.37 -39.68 4.52
N HIS A 380 -28.01 -40.92 4.16
CA HIS A 380 -29.01 -41.99 3.98
C HIS A 380 -29.80 -42.29 5.26
N ARG A 381 -29.15 -42.24 6.42
CA ARG A 381 -29.76 -42.52 7.72
C ARG A 381 -30.40 -41.30 8.38
N HIS A 382 -30.18 -40.10 7.83
CA HIS A 382 -30.57 -38.83 8.44
C HIS A 382 -30.07 -38.69 9.90
N SER A 383 -28.90 -39.28 10.21
CA SER A 383 -28.37 -39.35 11.58
C SER A 383 -26.85 -39.58 11.60
N LEU A 384 -26.17 -38.89 12.52
CA LEU A 384 -24.74 -39.08 12.78
C LEU A 384 -24.43 -40.19 13.79
N THR A 385 -25.42 -40.70 14.53
CA THR A 385 -25.16 -41.58 15.69
C THR A 385 -24.44 -42.87 15.31
N ALA A 386 -24.87 -43.54 14.24
CA ALA A 386 -24.26 -44.79 13.80
C ALA A 386 -22.84 -44.56 13.26
N VAL A 387 -22.62 -43.51 12.46
CA VAL A 387 -21.30 -43.20 11.90
C VAL A 387 -20.33 -42.74 12.98
N ALA A 388 -20.78 -41.98 13.97
CA ALA A 388 -19.99 -41.55 15.12
C ALA A 388 -19.41 -42.76 15.88
N ALA A 389 -20.24 -43.78 16.13
CA ALA A 389 -19.82 -45.01 16.80
C ALA A 389 -18.72 -45.77 16.02
N THR A 390 -18.78 -45.77 14.68
CA THR A 390 -17.76 -46.47 13.86
C THR A 390 -16.35 -45.88 13.97
N VAL A 391 -16.24 -44.61 14.34
CA VAL A 391 -14.95 -43.89 14.46
C VAL A 391 -14.65 -43.45 15.90
N GLY A 392 -15.46 -43.89 16.86
CA GLY A 392 -15.31 -43.48 18.27
C GLY A 392 -15.49 -41.98 18.52
N ALA A 393 -16.20 -41.28 17.62
CA ALA A 393 -16.46 -39.85 17.74
C ALA A 393 -17.73 -39.58 18.54
N LYS A 394 -17.82 -38.38 19.11
CA LYS A 394 -19.04 -37.86 19.75
C LYS A 394 -19.77 -36.95 18.77
N VAL A 395 -21.10 -37.05 18.76
CA VAL A 395 -21.95 -36.11 18.01
C VAL A 395 -22.07 -34.83 18.84
N GLU A 396 -21.75 -33.70 18.23
CA GLU A 396 -21.86 -32.39 18.82
C GLU A 396 -22.84 -31.53 18.01
N SER A 397 -23.65 -30.73 18.71
CA SER A 397 -24.63 -29.85 18.08
C SER A 397 -24.09 -28.43 17.99
N LEU A 398 -24.28 -27.80 16.83
CA LEU A 398 -23.94 -26.40 16.62
C LEU A 398 -25.12 -25.50 16.95
N SER A 399 -24.83 -24.34 17.53
CA SER A 399 -25.80 -23.24 17.56
C SER A 399 -26.20 -22.85 16.14
N PRO A 400 -27.40 -22.27 15.93
CA PRO A 400 -27.87 -21.89 14.61
C PRO A 400 -26.84 -21.08 13.83
N LEU A 401 -26.32 -21.67 12.77
CA LEU A 401 -25.32 -21.09 11.89
C LEU A 401 -26.01 -20.07 10.99
N LYS A 402 -25.34 -18.96 10.67
CA LYS A 402 -25.79 -18.01 9.64
C LYS A 402 -24.97 -18.18 8.37
N ARG A 403 -25.48 -17.73 7.23
CA ARG A 403 -24.70 -17.75 6.00
C ARG A 403 -23.42 -16.89 6.19
N PRO A 404 -22.22 -17.42 5.87
CA PRO A 404 -20.98 -16.67 6.09
C PRO A 404 -20.95 -15.40 5.24
N ARG A 405 -20.58 -14.28 5.86
CA ARG A 405 -20.39 -12.97 5.20
C ARG A 405 -19.03 -12.40 5.58
N ALA A 406 -18.45 -11.59 4.68
CA ALA A 406 -17.13 -11.00 4.88
C ALA A 406 -17.07 -10.09 6.12
N ASP A 407 -18.16 -9.40 6.45
CA ASP A 407 -18.31 -8.49 7.59
C ASP A 407 -18.67 -9.19 8.91
N ALA A 408 -19.09 -10.45 8.84
CA ALA A 408 -19.56 -11.21 9.99
C ALA A 408 -19.24 -12.71 9.84
N PRO A 409 -17.98 -13.12 10.02
CA PRO A 409 -17.61 -14.53 9.96
C PRO A 409 -18.30 -15.30 11.09
N ASN A 410 -18.79 -16.51 10.79
CA ASN A 410 -19.29 -17.40 11.83
C ASN A 410 -18.13 -17.75 12.78
N LYS A 411 -18.32 -17.47 14.08
CA LYS A 411 -17.43 -17.94 15.14
C LYS A 411 -17.84 -19.36 15.48
N GLY A 412 -17.00 -20.34 15.17
CA GLY A 412 -17.29 -21.75 15.43
C GLY A 412 -16.19 -22.68 14.95
N PRO A 413 -16.30 -23.99 15.24
CA PRO A 413 -15.28 -24.98 14.90
C PRO A 413 -15.22 -25.33 13.41
N LEU A 414 -16.19 -24.85 12.61
CA LEU A 414 -16.31 -25.21 11.20
C LEU A 414 -15.55 -24.24 10.29
N PRO A 415 -14.68 -24.75 9.39
CA PRO A 415 -14.02 -23.92 8.39
C PRO A 415 -15.01 -23.32 7.37
N PRO A 416 -14.69 -22.16 6.78
CA PRO A 416 -15.58 -21.47 5.82
C PRO A 416 -16.03 -22.34 4.63
N ALA A 417 -15.13 -23.16 4.09
CA ALA A 417 -15.45 -24.04 2.96
C ALA A 417 -16.52 -25.10 3.33
N LEU A 418 -16.47 -25.63 4.56
CA LEU A 418 -17.45 -26.59 5.05
C LEU A 418 -18.79 -25.89 5.37
N LEU A 419 -18.75 -24.69 5.95
CA LEU A 419 -19.95 -23.87 6.16
C LEU A 419 -20.68 -23.63 4.84
N ASN A 420 -19.99 -23.29 3.76
CA ASN A 420 -20.63 -23.10 2.46
C ASN A 420 -21.33 -24.37 1.96
N LYS A 421 -20.73 -25.56 2.15
CA LYS A 421 -21.37 -26.84 1.82
C LYS A 421 -22.63 -27.08 2.66
N ILE A 422 -22.58 -26.80 3.97
CA ILE A 422 -23.74 -26.91 4.87
C ILE A 422 -24.90 -26.05 4.38
N PHE A 423 -24.63 -24.85 3.87
CA PHE A 423 -25.62 -23.93 3.33
C PHE A 423 -26.08 -24.25 1.90
N GLY A 424 -25.49 -25.26 1.25
CA GLY A 424 -25.80 -25.71 -0.10
C GLY A 424 -26.68 -26.95 -0.19
N VAL A 425 -26.96 -27.64 0.94
CA VAL A 425 -27.68 -28.93 0.95
C VAL A 425 -28.95 -28.88 1.80
N PRO A 426 -30.02 -29.64 1.52
CA PRO A 426 -31.22 -29.60 2.37
C PRO A 426 -31.00 -30.25 3.75
N ALA A 427 -31.94 -30.02 4.68
CA ALA A 427 -31.98 -30.74 5.95
C ALA A 427 -32.02 -32.26 5.72
N GLY A 428 -31.36 -33.02 6.59
CA GLY A 428 -31.17 -34.47 6.45
C GLY A 428 -29.94 -34.86 5.63
N THR A 429 -29.25 -33.90 4.98
CA THR A 429 -28.03 -34.18 4.20
C THR A 429 -26.78 -33.87 5.00
N ALA A 430 -25.81 -34.78 4.97
CA ALA A 430 -24.50 -34.58 5.56
C ALA A 430 -23.45 -34.18 4.52
N VAL A 431 -22.53 -33.34 4.94
CA VAL A 431 -21.40 -32.83 4.17
C VAL A 431 -20.11 -33.04 4.95
N TYR A 432 -18.98 -32.98 4.25
CA TYR A 432 -17.67 -33.16 4.87
C TYR A 432 -16.63 -32.16 4.39
N GLY A 433 -15.62 -31.96 5.23
CA GLY A 433 -14.46 -31.12 4.92
C GLY A 433 -13.36 -31.27 5.99
N PRO A 434 -12.13 -30.83 5.69
CA PRO A 434 -11.03 -30.87 6.65
C PRO A 434 -11.28 -29.91 7.82
N THR A 435 -10.64 -30.16 8.96
CA THR A 435 -10.51 -29.18 10.07
C THR A 435 -9.60 -28.02 9.67
N ALA A 436 -9.61 -26.93 10.44
CA ALA A 436 -8.80 -25.74 10.12
C ALA A 436 -7.29 -26.01 10.08
N ASP A 437 -6.79 -26.94 10.90
CA ASP A 437 -5.40 -27.40 10.94
C ASP A 437 -5.10 -28.54 9.93
N SER A 438 -6.11 -28.99 9.17
CA SER A 438 -6.03 -30.07 8.18
C SER A 438 -5.52 -31.41 8.73
N THR A 439 -5.61 -31.64 10.04
CA THR A 439 -5.19 -32.92 10.66
C THR A 439 -6.31 -33.94 10.73
N SER A 440 -7.56 -33.47 10.75
CA SER A 440 -8.76 -34.29 10.89
C SER A 440 -9.82 -33.88 9.86
N TYR A 441 -10.90 -34.64 9.76
CA TYR A 441 -12.06 -34.27 8.95
C TYR A 441 -13.29 -34.08 9.82
N ILE A 442 -14.21 -33.25 9.35
CA ILE A 442 -15.51 -33.03 9.97
C ILE A 442 -16.57 -33.60 9.04
N VAL A 443 -17.52 -34.33 9.60
CA VAL A 443 -18.77 -34.71 8.92
C VAL A 443 -19.89 -34.00 9.66
N ALA A 444 -20.63 -33.14 8.95
CA ALA A 444 -21.70 -32.32 9.50
C ALA A 444 -23.03 -32.65 8.81
N LEU A 445 -24.04 -32.98 9.59
CA LEU A 445 -25.41 -33.25 9.15
C LEU A 445 -26.27 -32.02 9.39
N VAL A 446 -26.92 -31.50 8.36
CA VAL A 446 -27.90 -30.41 8.51
C VAL A 446 -29.16 -30.98 9.16
N THR A 447 -29.45 -30.57 10.39
CA THR A 447 -30.60 -31.08 11.16
C THR A 447 -31.86 -30.24 10.95
N GLY A 448 -31.70 -28.98 10.56
CA GLY A 448 -32.83 -28.09 10.28
C GLY A 448 -32.43 -26.83 9.52
N VAL A 449 -33.39 -26.29 8.77
CA VAL A 449 -33.28 -25.00 8.08
C VAL A 449 -34.39 -24.10 8.61
N GLU A 450 -34.00 -22.97 9.19
CA GLU A 450 -34.91 -21.97 9.73
C GLU A 450 -34.80 -20.68 8.91
N HIS A 451 -35.96 -20.11 8.57
CA HIS A 451 -36.05 -18.79 7.97
C HIS A 451 -36.49 -17.78 9.03
N PRO A 452 -36.14 -16.48 8.88
CA PRO A 452 -36.63 -15.45 9.78
C PRO A 452 -38.15 -15.52 9.93
N PRO A 453 -38.69 -15.40 11.17
CA PRO A 453 -40.13 -15.44 11.38
C PRO A 453 -40.85 -14.41 10.51
N ALA A 454 -41.99 -14.79 9.90
CA ALA A 454 -42.74 -13.91 9.01
C ALA A 454 -43.12 -12.57 9.67
N VAL A 455 -43.26 -12.54 11.01
CA VAL A 455 -43.54 -11.35 11.82
C VAL A 455 -42.39 -10.32 11.81
N MET A 456 -41.14 -10.76 11.62
CA MET A 456 -39.98 -9.87 11.44
C MET A 456 -39.85 -9.34 10.01
N VAL A 457 -40.42 -10.03 9.01
CA VAL A 457 -40.28 -9.71 7.58
C VAL A 457 -41.46 -8.85 7.10
N ARG A 458 -41.50 -7.60 7.58
CA ARG A 458 -42.54 -6.61 7.19
C ARG A 458 -42.23 -5.98 5.83
N ASP A 459 -43.27 -5.56 5.10
CA ASP A 459 -43.12 -4.95 3.76
C ASP A 459 -42.20 -3.73 3.75
N ASN A 460 -42.22 -2.89 4.79
CA ASN A 460 -41.33 -1.73 4.89
C ASN A 460 -39.84 -2.13 4.99
N LEU A 461 -39.54 -3.25 5.68
CA LEU A 461 -38.18 -3.79 5.74
C LEU A 461 -37.76 -4.33 4.37
N LEU A 462 -38.65 -5.07 3.70
CA LEU A 462 -38.38 -5.62 2.37
C LEU A 462 -38.23 -4.53 1.30
N ARG A 463 -39.00 -3.43 1.37
CA ARG A 463 -38.82 -2.27 0.47
C ARG A 463 -37.45 -1.62 0.65
N ARG A 464 -37.01 -1.43 1.89
CA ARG A 464 -35.67 -0.89 2.17
C ARG A 464 -34.57 -1.80 1.65
N PHE A 465 -34.70 -3.11 1.93
CA PHE A 465 -33.74 -4.11 1.46
C PHE A 465 -33.71 -4.22 -0.07
N GLY A 466 -34.88 -4.25 -0.72
CA GLY A 466 -35.01 -4.27 -2.18
C GLY A 466 -34.45 -3.00 -2.83
N GLY A 467 -34.64 -1.84 -2.19
CA GLY A 467 -34.03 -0.58 -2.63
C GLY A 467 -32.50 -0.58 -2.52
N GLN A 468 -31.94 -1.16 -1.45
CA GLN A 468 -30.47 -1.31 -1.31
C GLN A 468 -29.88 -2.21 -2.40
N ILE A 469 -30.49 -3.36 -2.66
CA ILE A 469 -30.05 -4.26 -3.74
C ILE A 469 -30.21 -3.58 -5.10
N GLY A 470 -31.32 -2.87 -5.29
CA GLY A 470 -31.58 -2.09 -6.49
C GLY A 470 -30.49 -1.05 -6.79
N GLN A 471 -30.07 -0.31 -5.76
CA GLN A 471 -28.95 0.63 -5.85
C GLN A 471 -27.63 -0.08 -6.22
N GLN A 472 -27.34 -1.22 -5.59
CA GLN A 472 -26.13 -1.98 -5.90
C GLN A 472 -26.14 -2.51 -7.34
N ALA A 473 -27.27 -3.08 -7.79
CA ALA A 473 -27.44 -3.50 -9.18
C ALA A 473 -27.30 -2.34 -10.17
N GLY A 474 -27.73 -1.13 -9.78
CA GLY A 474 -27.54 0.08 -10.57
C GLY A 474 -26.08 0.50 -10.70
N GLN A 475 -25.31 0.38 -9.62
CA GLN A 475 -23.86 0.63 -9.62
C GLN A 475 -23.11 -0.42 -10.47
N ASP A 476 -23.50 -1.69 -10.37
CA ASP A 476 -22.92 -2.77 -11.16
C ASP A 476 -23.23 -2.59 -12.65
N LEU A 477 -24.47 -2.22 -13.00
CA LEU A 477 -24.86 -1.89 -14.36
C LEU A 477 -24.07 -0.69 -14.91
N ALA A 478 -23.91 0.37 -14.11
CA ALA A 478 -23.10 1.52 -14.49
C ALA A 478 -21.66 1.13 -14.80
N SER A 479 -21.05 0.33 -13.92
CA SER A 479 -19.69 -0.19 -14.09
C SER A 479 -19.58 -1.09 -15.32
N GLY A 480 -20.60 -1.92 -15.58
CA GLY A 480 -20.68 -2.77 -16.75
C GLY A 480 -20.79 -1.99 -18.07
N ILE A 481 -21.61 -0.94 -18.10
CA ILE A 481 -21.72 -0.03 -19.25
C ILE A 481 -20.39 0.67 -19.51
N GLU A 482 -19.72 1.14 -18.46
CA GLU A 482 -18.38 1.74 -18.58
C GLU A 482 -17.36 0.73 -19.13
N GLY A 483 -17.31 -0.48 -18.58
CA GLY A 483 -16.42 -1.54 -19.05
C GLY A 483 -16.67 -1.92 -20.52
N ALA A 484 -17.95 -2.07 -20.90
CA ALA A 484 -18.33 -2.35 -22.28
C ALA A 484 -17.99 -1.20 -23.25
N ALA A 485 -18.16 0.06 -22.82
CA ALA A 485 -17.77 1.22 -23.60
C ALA A 485 -16.26 1.29 -23.81
N ARG A 486 -15.46 1.04 -22.75
CA ARG A 486 -13.98 0.96 -22.83
C ARG A 486 -13.54 -0.15 -23.79
N ALA A 487 -14.13 -1.34 -23.69
CA ALA A 487 -13.84 -2.47 -24.57
C ALA A 487 -14.18 -2.16 -26.04
N LYS A 488 -15.35 -1.57 -26.31
CA LYS A 488 -15.77 -1.18 -27.66
C LYS A 488 -14.88 -0.08 -28.27
N ALA A 489 -14.38 0.84 -27.45
CA ALA A 489 -13.45 1.87 -27.87
C ALA A 489 -12.03 1.32 -28.16
N GLY A 490 -11.77 0.03 -27.89
CA GLY A 490 -10.47 -0.60 -28.15
C GLY A 490 -9.34 -0.03 -27.28
N VAL A 491 -9.67 0.50 -26.09
CA VAL A 491 -8.69 1.15 -25.21
C VAL A 491 -7.75 0.08 -24.64
N SER A 492 -6.50 0.07 -25.11
CA SER A 492 -5.42 -0.70 -24.49
C SER A 492 -4.59 0.22 -23.60
N ILE A 493 -4.49 -0.10 -22.31
CA ILE A 493 -3.58 0.58 -21.40
C ILE A 493 -2.27 -0.22 -21.39
N ASN A 494 -1.17 0.41 -21.76
CA ASN A 494 0.16 -0.18 -21.58
C ASN A 494 0.52 -0.06 -20.09
N HIS A 495 0.08 -1.04 -19.30
CA HIS A 495 0.28 -1.06 -17.84
C HIS A 495 1.77 -0.96 -17.47
N GLU A 496 2.66 -1.57 -18.25
CA GLU A 496 4.11 -1.46 -18.04
C GLU A 496 4.63 -0.02 -18.11
N THR A 497 4.00 0.81 -18.95
CA THR A 497 4.34 2.23 -19.10
C THR A 497 3.71 3.07 -17.99
N VAL A 498 2.52 2.71 -17.52
CA VAL A 498 1.84 3.37 -16.38
C VAL A 498 2.58 3.09 -15.08
N ASP A 499 2.90 1.83 -14.78
CA ASP A 499 3.58 1.42 -13.55
C ASP A 499 4.99 2.02 -13.47
N ARG A 500 5.67 2.15 -14.61
CA ARG A 500 6.98 2.84 -14.73
C ARG A 500 6.89 4.34 -14.46
N MET A 501 5.74 4.97 -14.71
CA MET A 501 5.52 6.40 -14.46
C MET A 501 4.96 6.70 -13.07
N THR A 502 4.16 5.81 -12.49
CA THR A 502 3.53 6.02 -11.16
C THR A 502 4.35 5.46 -10.01
N GLY A 503 5.38 4.64 -10.28
CA GLY A 503 6.26 4.09 -9.25
C GLY A 503 5.62 3.01 -8.37
N GLU A 504 4.42 2.55 -8.72
CA GLU A 504 3.78 1.38 -8.10
C GLU A 504 4.23 0.11 -8.84
N SER A 505 5.45 -0.34 -8.55
CA SER A 505 5.89 -1.67 -8.97
C SER A 505 5.19 -2.72 -8.10
N SER A 506 4.34 -3.55 -8.70
CA SER A 506 3.89 -4.82 -8.12
C SER A 506 5.02 -5.84 -8.05
#